data_AF-A0A258HL26-F1
#
_entry.id   AF-A0A258HL26-F1
#
_cell.length_a   1.000
_cell.length_b   1.000
_cell.length_c   1.000
_cell.angle_alpha   90.00
_cell.angle_beta   90.00
_cell.angle_gamma   90.00
#
_symmetry.space_group_name_H-M   'P 1'
#
loop_
_entity.id
_entity.type
_entity.pdbx_description
1 polymer ?
#
loop_
_entity_poly.entity_id
_entity_poly.type
_entity_poly.pdbx_seq_one_letter_code
_entity_poly.pdbx_strand_id
1 'polypeptide(L)'
;MTDTTAQEPTMEEILASIRRIISEDDAPAAESAPAPEPEPVEAASPALMDETPSMQEPEPQEEEEILDLTDRYEAPAAETIGDLDVIAPADEPEPEPFPTSFAEPERPVAQEPAPSASSAPYDSLVGESASAASASAFAGLSAVFRQPEPVPTGGVGPTIDDLARSLLRPMLKDWLDANLPGIVEAAVKKEVERIARSAG
;
A
#
# COMPACT_ATOMS: atom_id res chain seq x y z
N MET A 1 -29.46 -14.83 29.44
CA MET A 1 -28.25 -14.19 29.98
C MET A 1 -27.05 -15.03 29.54
N THR A 2 -26.54 -14.91 28.31
CA THR A 2 -25.50 -13.94 27.87
C THR A 2 -24.39 -13.81 28.90
N ASP A 3 -23.29 -14.54 28.69
CA ASP A 3 -21.98 -13.92 28.46
C ASP A 3 -21.00 -14.96 27.88
N THR A 4 -20.98 -15.07 26.55
CA THR A 4 -19.78 -15.40 25.80
C THR A 4 -18.82 -14.23 26.01
N THR A 5 -18.16 -14.19 27.17
CA THR A 5 -17.12 -13.20 27.41
C THR A 5 -15.93 -13.64 26.59
N ALA A 6 -15.63 -12.84 25.57
CA ALA A 6 -14.33 -12.74 24.94
C ALA A 6 -13.28 -12.51 26.04
N GLN A 7 -12.78 -13.59 26.61
CA GLN A 7 -11.54 -13.56 27.35
C GLN A 7 -10.47 -13.40 26.27
N GLU A 8 -10.05 -12.16 26.02
CA GLU A 8 -8.83 -11.94 25.23
C GLU A 8 -7.75 -12.84 25.84
N PRO A 9 -7.18 -13.78 25.07
CA PRO A 9 -6.25 -14.75 25.62
C PRO A 9 -5.12 -13.99 26.30
N THR A 10 -4.84 -14.34 27.54
CA THR A 10 -3.82 -13.64 28.33
C THR A 10 -2.46 -13.82 27.66
N MET A 11 -1.58 -12.82 27.76
CA MET A 11 -0.24 -12.86 27.15
C MET A 11 0.52 -14.15 27.47
N GLU A 12 0.33 -14.70 28.67
CA GLU A 12 0.97 -15.94 29.11
C GLU A 12 0.43 -17.18 28.38
N GLU A 13 -0.86 -17.22 28.06
CA GLU A 13 -1.48 -18.30 27.27
C GLU A 13 -1.02 -18.26 25.81
N ILE A 14 -0.89 -17.06 25.24
CA ILE A 14 -0.33 -16.86 23.89
C ILE A 14 1.11 -17.38 23.84
N LEU A 15 1.94 -17.01 24.82
CA LEU A 15 3.34 -17.45 24.89
C LEU A 15 3.46 -18.96 25.19
N ALA A 16 2.57 -19.52 26.01
CA ALA A 16 2.53 -20.95 26.28
C ALA A 16 2.11 -21.77 25.05
N SER A 17 1.15 -21.28 24.27
CA SER A 17 0.69 -21.91 23.03
C SER A 17 1.79 -21.94 21.97
N ILE A 18 2.50 -20.82 21.77
CA ILE A 18 3.64 -20.73 20.85
C ILE A 18 4.76 -21.68 21.29
N ARG A 19 5.08 -21.71 22.60
CA ARG A 19 6.13 -22.59 23.12
C ARG A 19 5.81 -24.08 22.95
N ARG A 20 4.53 -24.46 23.10
CA ARG A 20 4.06 -25.83 22.88
C ARG A 20 4.19 -26.23 21.41
N ILE A 21 3.74 -25.40 20.48
CA ILE A 21 3.81 -25.69 19.03
C ILE A 21 5.27 -25.89 18.60
N ILE A 22 6.18 -24.99 19.01
CA ILE A 22 7.61 -25.09 18.63
C ILE A 22 8.27 -26.33 19.24
N SER A 23 7.85 -26.75 20.44
CA SER A 23 8.40 -27.95 21.09
C SER A 23 7.81 -29.25 20.53
N GLU A 24 6.60 -29.20 19.97
CA GLU A 24 5.90 -30.35 19.38
C GLU A 24 6.29 -30.57 17.90
N ASP A 25 6.75 -29.51 17.21
CA ASP A 25 7.14 -29.53 15.78
C ASP A 25 8.65 -29.79 15.54
N ASP A 26 9.50 -29.77 16.58
CA ASP A 26 10.95 -30.10 16.47
C ASP A 26 11.23 -31.62 16.57
N ALA A 27 10.36 -32.45 15.99
CA ALA A 27 10.57 -33.89 15.86
C ALA A 27 11.06 -34.21 14.43
N PRO A 28 12.30 -34.67 14.23
CA PRO A 28 12.79 -35.00 12.89
C PRO A 28 12.05 -36.21 12.33
N ALA A 29 11.53 -36.04 11.10
CA ALA A 29 10.94 -37.10 10.29
C ALA A 29 11.92 -38.29 10.17
N ALA A 30 11.58 -39.39 10.83
CA ALA A 30 12.31 -40.65 10.78
C ALA A 30 11.65 -41.62 9.79
N GLU A 31 12.49 -42.12 8.90
CA GLU A 31 12.50 -43.47 8.32
C GLU A 31 11.48 -43.89 7.25
N SER A 32 12.01 -44.75 6.39
CA SER A 32 11.51 -45.22 5.11
C SER A 32 10.99 -46.65 5.20
N ALA A 33 9.99 -46.96 4.36
CA ALA A 33 9.59 -48.27 3.78
C ALA A 33 8.69 -49.23 4.60
N PRO A 34 7.96 -50.20 3.98
CA PRO A 34 7.66 -50.45 2.55
C PRO A 34 6.15 -50.62 2.23
N ALA A 35 5.83 -50.71 0.93
CA ALA A 35 4.51 -50.95 0.35
C ALA A 35 3.98 -52.39 0.57
N PRO A 36 2.65 -52.59 0.52
CA PRO A 36 2.05 -53.83 0.04
C PRO A 36 1.27 -53.60 -1.26
N GLU A 37 1.65 -54.37 -2.28
CA GLU A 37 0.90 -54.56 -3.51
C GLU A 37 -0.24 -55.57 -3.27
N PRO A 38 -1.44 -55.34 -3.82
CA PRO A 38 -2.29 -56.46 -4.20
C PRO A 38 -2.74 -56.38 -5.67
N GLU A 39 -2.68 -57.57 -6.28
CA GLU A 39 -3.06 -57.99 -7.62
C GLU A 39 -4.54 -57.72 -8.03
N PRO A 40 -4.90 -57.88 -9.33
CA PRO A 40 -6.01 -57.19 -9.97
C PRO A 40 -7.36 -57.90 -9.81
N VAL A 41 -8.44 -57.11 -9.71
CA VAL A 41 -9.81 -57.59 -9.92
C VAL A 41 -10.51 -56.79 -11.01
N GLU A 42 -10.81 -57.48 -12.10
CA GLU A 42 -11.67 -57.04 -13.18
C GLU A 42 -13.11 -56.78 -12.71
N ALA A 43 -13.74 -55.81 -13.39
CA ALA A 43 -15.16 -55.71 -13.71
C ALA A 43 -16.17 -55.60 -12.55
N ALA A 44 -16.62 -54.35 -12.31
CA ALA A 44 -18.04 -54.04 -12.18
C ALA A 44 -18.28 -52.53 -12.36
N SER A 45 -18.67 -52.13 -13.57
CA SER A 45 -19.44 -50.89 -13.73
C SER A 45 -20.90 -51.21 -13.39
N PRO A 46 -21.52 -50.44 -12.50
CA PRO A 46 -22.84 -49.94 -12.77
C PRO A 46 -22.80 -48.42 -12.75
N ALA A 47 -23.11 -47.84 -13.90
CA ALA A 47 -23.63 -46.49 -13.96
C ALA A 47 -24.76 -46.34 -12.93
N LEU A 48 -24.80 -45.17 -12.28
CA LEU A 48 -25.91 -44.48 -11.61
C LEU A 48 -25.39 -43.82 -10.33
N MET A 49 -24.91 -42.59 -10.46
CA MET A 49 -25.13 -41.45 -9.56
C MET A 49 -24.36 -40.27 -10.14
N ASP A 50 -24.97 -39.67 -11.16
CA ASP A 50 -24.72 -38.30 -11.58
C ASP A 50 -25.22 -37.39 -10.45
N GLU A 51 -24.39 -37.19 -9.43
CA GLU A 51 -24.52 -36.10 -8.48
C GLU A 51 -23.16 -35.41 -8.42
N THR A 52 -22.82 -34.70 -9.50
CA THR A 52 -21.95 -33.54 -9.32
C THR A 52 -22.70 -32.61 -8.37
N PRO A 53 -22.15 -32.23 -7.19
CA PRO A 53 -22.69 -31.08 -6.51
C PRO A 53 -22.46 -29.95 -7.51
N SER A 54 -23.56 -29.41 -8.03
CA SER A 54 -23.57 -28.21 -8.86
C SER A 54 -22.70 -27.19 -8.13
N MET A 55 -21.45 -27.05 -8.59
CA MET A 55 -20.55 -26.00 -8.19
C MET A 55 -21.23 -24.77 -8.76
N GLN A 56 -22.10 -24.18 -7.95
CA GLN A 56 -22.69 -22.90 -8.23
C GLN A 56 -21.50 -21.96 -8.38
N GLU A 57 -21.17 -21.64 -9.63
CA GLU A 57 -20.24 -20.57 -9.96
C GLU A 57 -20.63 -19.39 -9.07
N PRO A 58 -19.74 -18.90 -8.20
CA PRO A 58 -20.07 -17.71 -7.43
C PRO A 58 -20.37 -16.61 -8.45
N GLU A 59 -21.65 -16.22 -8.54
CA GLU A 59 -22.05 -14.99 -9.21
C GLU A 59 -21.08 -13.90 -8.72
N PRO A 60 -20.44 -13.14 -9.63
CA PRO A 60 -19.51 -12.10 -9.22
C PRO A 60 -20.27 -11.14 -8.32
N GLN A 61 -19.95 -11.18 -7.03
CA GLN A 61 -20.36 -10.17 -6.08
C GLN A 61 -19.69 -8.88 -6.56
N GLU A 62 -20.49 -8.04 -7.21
CA GLU A 62 -20.33 -6.62 -7.51
C GLU A 62 -18.87 -6.14 -7.51
N GLU A 63 -18.35 -5.91 -8.72
CA GLU A 63 -17.04 -5.35 -9.07
C GLU A 63 -16.77 -3.93 -8.48
N GLU A 64 -17.63 -3.46 -7.56
CA GLU A 64 -17.60 -2.11 -6.97
C GLU A 64 -16.45 -1.91 -5.96
N GLU A 65 -15.79 -2.97 -5.49
CA GLU A 65 -14.66 -2.86 -4.57
C GLU A 65 -13.30 -2.66 -5.28
N ILE A 66 -13.26 -2.79 -6.61
CA ILE A 66 -12.04 -2.58 -7.39
C ILE A 66 -12.07 -1.16 -7.97
N LEU A 67 -11.41 -0.22 -7.30
CA LEU A 67 -11.17 1.09 -7.88
C LEU A 67 -10.13 1.00 -9.01
N ASP A 68 -10.59 1.21 -10.25
CA ASP A 68 -9.71 1.34 -11.41
C ASP A 68 -8.97 2.69 -11.39
N LEU A 69 -7.72 2.65 -10.91
CA LEU A 69 -6.83 3.80 -10.77
C LEU A 69 -6.01 4.09 -12.07
N THR A 70 -6.52 3.67 -13.22
CA THR A 70 -5.88 3.97 -14.52
C THR A 70 -6.06 5.43 -14.96
N ASP A 71 -7.11 6.10 -14.46
CA ASP A 71 -7.31 7.52 -14.69
C ASP A 71 -6.44 8.35 -13.75
N ARG A 72 -5.60 9.22 -14.35
CA ARG A 72 -4.80 10.18 -13.58
C ARG A 72 -5.71 11.29 -13.05
N TYR A 73 -5.77 11.43 -11.73
CA TYR A 73 -6.39 12.57 -11.08
C TYR A 73 -5.75 13.89 -11.56
N GLU A 74 -6.53 14.74 -12.21
CA GLU A 74 -6.15 16.09 -12.58
C GLU A 74 -6.69 17.05 -11.53
N ALA A 75 -5.78 17.65 -10.75
CA ALA A 75 -6.15 18.61 -9.73
C ALA A 75 -6.81 19.84 -10.38
N PRO A 76 -7.84 20.44 -9.74
CA PRO A 76 -8.41 21.69 -10.21
C PRO A 76 -7.33 22.77 -10.31
N ALA A 77 -7.52 23.73 -11.22
CA ALA A 77 -6.61 24.84 -11.41
C ALA A 77 -6.47 25.62 -10.09
N ALA A 78 -5.31 25.51 -9.45
CA ALA A 78 -4.95 26.32 -8.30
C ALA A 78 -4.54 27.71 -8.80
N GLU A 79 -5.11 28.75 -8.20
CA GLU A 79 -4.60 30.11 -8.38
C GLU A 79 -3.47 30.33 -7.38
N THR A 80 -2.33 30.82 -7.88
CA THR A 80 -1.16 31.07 -7.03
C THR A 80 -1.20 32.52 -6.53
N ILE A 81 -1.40 32.69 -5.22
CA ILE A 81 -1.33 34.00 -4.58
C ILE A 81 -0.01 34.07 -3.81
N GLY A 82 1.04 34.55 -4.47
CA GLY A 82 2.38 34.57 -3.90
C GLY A 82 3.00 33.17 -3.86
N ASP A 83 3.38 32.70 -2.66
CA ASP A 83 3.95 31.37 -2.40
C ASP A 83 2.89 30.36 -1.92
N LEU A 84 1.61 30.72 -2.02
CA LEU A 84 0.50 29.88 -1.58
C LEU A 84 -0.36 29.47 -2.76
N ASP A 85 -0.48 28.16 -2.94
CA ASP A 85 -1.40 27.55 -3.90
C ASP A 85 -2.81 27.51 -3.27
N VAL A 86 -3.73 28.32 -3.79
CA VAL A 86 -5.13 28.34 -3.35
C VAL A 86 -5.95 27.52 -4.34
N ILE A 87 -6.53 26.42 -3.85
CA ILE A 87 -7.51 25.65 -4.60
C ILE A 87 -8.80 26.47 -4.60
N ALA A 88 -9.18 27.02 -5.75
CA ALA A 88 -10.46 27.70 -5.89
C ALA A 88 -11.59 26.69 -5.63
N PRO A 89 -12.48 26.92 -4.65
CA PRO A 89 -13.61 26.02 -4.44
C PRO A 89 -14.48 26.05 -5.69
N ALA A 90 -14.67 24.88 -6.31
CA ALA A 90 -15.63 24.73 -7.40
C ALA A 90 -17.03 24.91 -6.81
N ASP A 91 -17.70 26.02 -7.16
CA ASP A 91 -19.10 26.35 -6.85
C ASP A 91 -19.56 25.84 -5.46
N GLU A 92 -18.98 26.38 -4.40
CA GLU A 92 -19.61 26.30 -3.07
C GLU A 92 -20.85 27.22 -3.05
N PRO A 93 -22.00 26.77 -2.50
CA PRO A 93 -23.12 27.66 -2.27
C PRO A 93 -22.68 28.79 -1.33
N GLU A 94 -22.98 30.03 -1.71
CA GLU A 94 -22.69 31.25 -0.95
C GLU A 94 -23.01 31.01 0.54
N PRO A 95 -22.04 31.16 1.47
CA PRO A 95 -22.31 30.95 2.88
C PRO A 95 -23.36 31.97 3.32
N GLU A 96 -24.50 31.48 3.80
CA GLU A 96 -25.52 32.35 4.38
C GLU A 96 -24.88 33.24 5.46
N PRO A 97 -25.22 34.54 5.53
CA PRO A 97 -24.65 35.42 6.53
C PRO A 97 -25.02 34.89 7.92
N PHE A 98 -24.04 34.36 8.63
CA PHE A 98 -24.20 34.00 10.04
C PHE A 98 -24.73 35.23 10.79
N PRO A 99 -25.79 35.10 11.60
CA PRO A 99 -26.28 36.22 12.38
C PRO A 99 -25.19 36.67 13.36
N THR A 100 -24.66 37.87 13.15
CA THR A 100 -23.79 38.58 14.10
C THR A 100 -24.62 38.97 15.32
N SER A 101 -24.85 38.00 16.19
CA SER A 101 -25.48 38.17 17.49
C SER A 101 -24.76 37.31 18.53
N PHE A 102 -23.45 37.46 18.61
CA PHE A 102 -22.76 37.28 19.87
C PHE A 102 -22.49 38.68 20.43
N ALA A 103 -23.34 39.11 21.35
CA ALA A 103 -22.98 40.19 22.25
C ALA A 103 -21.77 39.68 23.06
N GLU A 104 -20.59 40.22 22.78
CA GLU A 104 -19.39 39.93 23.53
C GLU A 104 -19.63 40.34 24.99
N PRO A 105 -19.61 39.41 25.96
CA PRO A 105 -19.69 39.80 27.36
C PRO A 105 -18.42 40.60 27.67
N GLU A 106 -18.57 41.84 28.12
CA GLU A 106 -17.45 42.68 28.57
C GLU A 106 -16.62 41.89 29.60
N ARG A 107 -15.49 41.34 29.15
CA ARG A 107 -14.49 40.77 30.05
C ARG A 107 -13.87 41.93 30.84
N PRO A 108 -13.73 41.81 32.18
CA PRO A 108 -13.00 42.82 32.93
C PRO A 108 -11.56 42.85 32.41
N VAL A 109 -11.12 44.04 31.97
CA VAL A 109 -9.74 44.32 31.55
C VAL A 109 -8.77 44.00 32.69
N ALA A 110 -8.24 42.79 32.70
CA ALA A 110 -6.98 42.52 33.37
C ALA A 110 -5.90 43.28 32.61
N GLN A 111 -5.12 44.12 33.29
CA GLN A 111 -3.97 44.80 32.69
C GLN A 111 -2.97 43.76 32.21
N GLU A 112 -2.89 43.61 30.89
CA GLU A 112 -1.86 42.85 30.22
C GLU A 112 -0.51 43.57 30.47
N PRO A 113 0.56 42.87 30.87
CA PRO A 113 1.87 43.48 30.92
C PRO A 113 2.23 43.93 29.50
N ALA A 114 2.52 45.23 29.34
CA ALA A 114 2.87 45.81 28.06
C ALA A 114 3.98 44.97 27.38
N PRO A 115 3.85 44.61 26.09
CA PRO A 115 4.92 43.91 25.40
C PRO A 115 6.11 44.84 25.31
N SER A 116 7.21 44.49 25.98
CA SER A 116 8.51 45.06 25.70
C SER A 116 8.82 44.79 24.24
N ALA A 117 8.68 45.81 23.38
CA ALA A 117 9.11 45.77 22.01
C ALA A 117 10.65 45.63 21.97
N SER A 118 11.14 44.40 22.02
CA SER A 118 12.50 44.10 21.59
C SER A 118 12.47 44.06 20.06
N SER A 119 12.91 45.15 19.42
CA SER A 119 13.18 45.16 17.99
C SER A 119 14.44 44.34 17.72
N ALA A 120 14.31 43.01 17.70
CA ALA A 120 15.30 42.18 17.04
C ALA A 120 15.14 42.37 15.51
N PRO A 121 16.23 42.37 14.73
CA PRO A 121 16.13 42.48 13.28
C PRO A 121 15.31 41.30 12.74
N TYR A 122 14.27 41.61 11.96
CA TYR A 122 13.33 40.66 11.36
C TYR A 122 13.95 39.89 10.17
N ASP A 123 15.13 39.30 10.34
CA ASP A 123 15.84 38.62 9.24
C ASP A 123 15.62 37.10 9.24
N SER A 124 14.86 36.57 10.21
CA SER A 124 14.44 35.16 10.21
C SER A 124 12.94 35.03 10.49
N LEU A 125 12.21 34.59 9.46
CA LEU A 125 10.76 34.32 9.52
C LEU A 125 10.43 33.05 10.31
N VAL A 126 11.44 32.24 10.62
CA VAL A 126 11.30 30.97 11.35
C VAL A 126 12.22 31.00 12.58
N GLY A 127 11.75 30.47 13.70
CA GLY A 127 12.58 30.31 14.89
C GLY A 127 13.67 29.26 14.67
N GLU A 128 14.87 29.49 15.21
CA GLU A 128 16.03 28.59 15.06
C GLU A 128 15.69 27.12 15.40
N SER A 129 14.94 26.90 16.47
CA SER A 129 14.49 25.56 16.88
C SER A 129 13.57 24.89 15.86
N ALA A 130 12.69 25.64 15.20
CA ALA A 130 11.78 25.10 14.19
C ALA A 130 12.53 24.79 12.89
N SER A 131 13.49 25.65 12.50
CA SER A 131 14.39 25.41 11.37
C SER A 131 15.23 24.13 11.58
N ALA A 132 15.85 23.99 12.76
CA ALA A 132 16.64 22.81 13.11
C ALA A 132 15.81 21.51 13.14
N ALA A 133 14.58 21.56 13.65
CA ALA A 133 13.68 20.42 13.67
C ALA A 133 13.30 19.96 12.25
N SER A 134 12.95 20.91 11.37
CA SER A 134 12.65 20.63 9.96
C SER A 134 13.86 20.05 9.23
N ALA A 135 15.04 20.65 9.40
CA ALA A 135 16.28 20.14 8.81
C ALA A 135 16.59 18.70 9.27
N SER A 136 16.35 18.38 10.55
CA SER A 136 16.54 17.03 11.09
C SER A 136 15.52 16.03 10.52
N ALA A 137 14.26 16.43 10.34
CA ALA A 137 13.24 15.58 9.72
C ALA A 137 13.55 15.27 8.24
N PHE A 138 13.98 16.28 7.46
CA PHE A 138 14.43 16.08 6.08
C PHE A 138 15.72 15.23 6.00
N ALA A 139 16.64 15.40 6.95
CA ALA A 139 17.83 14.56 7.06
C ALA A 139 17.46 13.09 7.37
N GLY A 140 16.51 12.85 8.27
CA GLY A 140 15.99 11.52 8.56
C GLY A 140 15.33 10.87 7.33
N LEU A 141 14.51 11.61 6.60
CA LEU A 141 13.86 11.12 5.38
C LEU A 141 14.87 10.81 4.26
N SER A 142 15.83 11.71 4.04
CA SER A 142 16.89 11.48 3.04
C SER A 142 17.81 10.30 3.39
N ALA A 143 17.98 10.00 4.68
CA ALA A 143 18.68 8.80 5.12
C ALA A 143 17.91 7.50 4.83
N VAL A 144 16.57 7.54 4.80
CA VAL A 144 15.71 6.41 4.40
C VAL A 144 15.73 6.20 2.89
N PHE A 145 15.77 7.28 2.09
CA PHE A 145 15.82 7.22 0.63
C PHE A 145 17.22 7.03 0.04
N ARG A 146 18.27 7.27 0.82
CA ARG A 146 19.55 6.63 0.52
C ARG A 146 19.30 5.14 0.65
N GLN A 147 19.07 4.49 -0.51
CA GLN A 147 19.30 3.07 -0.66
C GLN A 147 20.52 2.73 0.19
N PRO A 148 20.47 1.70 1.04
CA PRO A 148 21.70 1.22 1.65
C PRO A 148 22.63 0.97 0.47
N GLU A 149 23.66 1.81 0.36
CA GLU A 149 24.83 1.49 -0.46
C GLU A 149 25.14 0.05 -0.11
N PRO A 150 25.38 -0.85 -1.09
CA PRO A 150 25.75 -2.22 -0.78
C PRO A 150 27.07 -2.15 -0.04
N VAL A 151 26.97 -2.00 1.29
CA VAL A 151 28.07 -2.16 2.20
C VAL A 151 28.54 -3.57 1.87
N PRO A 152 29.81 -3.78 1.51
CA PRO A 152 30.39 -5.10 1.53
C PRO A 152 30.53 -5.52 3.00
N THR A 153 29.39 -5.55 3.72
CA THR A 153 29.24 -6.34 4.92
C THR A 153 29.50 -7.74 4.41
N GLY A 154 30.56 -8.37 4.91
CA GLY A 154 30.89 -9.77 4.67
C GLY A 154 29.83 -10.73 5.23
N GLY A 155 28.55 -10.45 4.98
CA GLY A 155 27.47 -11.40 5.06
C GLY A 155 27.61 -12.34 3.87
N VAL A 156 27.96 -13.58 4.18
CA VAL A 156 28.05 -14.69 3.24
C VAL A 156 26.62 -15.03 2.80
N GLY A 157 26.07 -14.32 1.81
CA GLY A 157 24.78 -14.68 1.23
C GLY A 157 24.27 -13.69 0.18
N PRO A 158 23.60 -14.16 -0.90
CA PRO A 158 22.92 -13.28 -1.84
C PRO A 158 21.84 -12.48 -1.10
N THR A 159 21.71 -11.21 -1.46
CA THR A 159 20.62 -10.39 -0.91
C THR A 159 19.27 -10.95 -1.37
N ILE A 160 18.21 -10.66 -0.62
CA ILE A 160 16.84 -11.05 -1.00
C ILE A 160 16.47 -10.47 -2.37
N ASP A 161 16.95 -9.26 -2.69
CA ASP A 161 16.80 -8.64 -4.00
C ASP A 161 17.52 -9.42 -5.11
N ASP A 162 18.74 -9.92 -4.85
CA ASP A 162 19.46 -10.77 -5.80
C ASP A 162 18.74 -12.11 -6.03
N LEU A 163 18.17 -12.70 -4.99
CA LEU A 163 17.37 -13.93 -5.09
C LEU A 163 16.07 -13.67 -5.87
N ALA A 164 15.33 -12.61 -5.54
CA ALA A 164 14.11 -12.23 -6.24
C ALA A 164 14.38 -11.94 -7.72
N ARG A 165 15.46 -11.22 -8.03
CA ARG A 165 15.88 -10.96 -9.43
C ARG A 165 16.32 -12.23 -10.14
N SER A 166 16.99 -13.15 -9.44
CA SER A 166 17.38 -14.45 -9.99
C SER A 166 16.15 -15.30 -10.36
N LEU A 167 15.08 -15.20 -9.57
CA LEU A 167 13.85 -15.97 -9.80
C LEU A 167 12.91 -15.31 -10.82
N LEU A 168 12.79 -13.98 -10.82
CA LEU A 168 11.90 -13.25 -11.74
C LEU A 168 12.45 -13.12 -13.15
N ARG A 169 13.78 -13.10 -13.33
CA ARG A 169 14.41 -12.94 -14.65
C ARG A 169 13.99 -14.02 -15.67
N PRO A 170 13.99 -15.33 -15.36
CA PRO A 170 13.53 -16.33 -16.32
C PRO A 170 12.04 -16.19 -16.66
N MET A 171 11.18 -15.93 -15.67
CA MET A 171 9.74 -15.77 -15.91
C MET A 171 9.42 -14.57 -16.79
N LEU A 172 10.09 -13.43 -16.54
CA LEU A 172 9.91 -12.24 -17.35
C LEU A 172 10.46 -12.42 -18.76
N LYS A 173 11.57 -13.15 -18.92
CA LYS A 173 12.13 -13.46 -20.23
C LYS A 173 11.16 -14.29 -21.07
N ASP A 174 10.64 -15.38 -20.53
CA ASP A 174 9.72 -16.25 -21.26
C ASP A 174 8.43 -15.51 -21.64
N TRP A 175 7.94 -14.66 -20.75
CA TRP A 175 6.79 -13.80 -21.03
C TRP A 175 7.09 -12.78 -22.13
N LEU A 176 8.24 -12.09 -22.07
CA LEU A 176 8.63 -11.13 -23.10
C LEU A 176 8.83 -11.82 -24.45
N ASP A 177 9.46 -12.99 -24.48
CA ASP A 177 9.66 -13.75 -25.72
C ASP A 177 8.32 -14.15 -26.37
N ALA A 178 7.29 -14.45 -25.56
CA ALA A 178 5.95 -14.79 -26.06
C ALA A 178 5.09 -13.57 -26.45
N ASN A 179 5.20 -12.44 -25.73
CA ASN A 179 4.22 -11.33 -25.84
C ASN A 179 4.78 -10.08 -26.52
N LEU A 180 6.09 -9.86 -26.48
CA LEU A 180 6.72 -8.67 -27.06
C LEU A 180 6.48 -8.53 -28.57
N PRO A 181 6.54 -9.60 -29.40
CA PRO A 181 6.30 -9.46 -30.83
C PRO A 181 4.92 -8.86 -31.14
N GLY A 182 3.86 -9.33 -30.48
CA GLY A 182 2.50 -8.83 -30.68
C GLY A 182 2.32 -7.38 -30.22
N ILE A 183 2.93 -7.02 -29.08
CA ILE A 183 2.93 -5.65 -28.56
C ILE A 183 3.61 -4.69 -29.55
N VAL A 184 4.76 -5.09 -30.12
CA VAL A 184 5.50 -4.27 -31.07
C VAL A 184 4.75 -4.13 -32.39
N GLU A 185 4.16 -5.19 -32.92
CA GLU A 185 3.35 -5.12 -34.15
C GLU A 185 2.15 -4.17 -33.99
N ALA A 186 1.44 -4.25 -32.87
CA ALA A 186 0.34 -3.35 -32.56
C ALA A 186 0.81 -1.88 -32.44
N ALA A 187 1.95 -1.64 -31.79
CA ALA A 187 2.53 -0.31 -31.65
C ALA A 187 2.98 0.27 -33.00
N VAL A 188 3.66 -0.53 -33.83
CA VAL A 188 4.11 -0.11 -35.17
C VAL A 188 2.92 0.16 -36.10
N LYS A 189 1.88 -0.69 -36.08
CA LYS A 189 0.66 -0.44 -36.85
C LYS A 189 0.03 0.90 -36.48
N LYS A 190 -0.12 1.17 -35.19
CA LYS A 190 -0.64 2.45 -34.68
C LYS A 190 0.21 3.64 -35.14
N GLU A 191 1.53 3.47 -35.15
CA GLU A 191 2.48 4.51 -35.57
C GLU A 191 2.43 4.77 -37.09
N VAL A 192 2.34 3.72 -37.91
CA VAL A 192 2.20 3.86 -39.38
C VAL A 192 0.87 4.50 -39.74
N GLU A 193 -0.23 4.09 -39.11
CA GLU A 193 -1.54 4.74 -39.31
C GLU A 193 -1.53 6.22 -38.92
N ARG A 194 -0.84 6.56 -37.84
CA ARG A 194 -0.66 7.96 -37.40
C ARG A 194 0.14 8.76 -38.44
N ILE A 195 1.26 8.21 -38.93
CA ILE A 195 2.08 8.86 -39.96
C ILE A 195 1.30 9.01 -41.26
N ALA A 196 0.60 7.97 -41.71
CA ALA A 196 -0.21 7.99 -42.93
C ALA A 196 -1.32 9.05 -42.88
N ARG A 197 -1.95 9.24 -41.71
CA ARG A 197 -2.94 10.31 -41.50
C ARG A 197 -2.32 11.71 -41.49
N SER A 198 -1.08 11.83 -41.03
CA SER A 198 -0.37 13.12 -40.98
C SER A 198 0.31 13.51 -42.30
N ALA A 199 0.53 12.54 -43.19
CA ALA A 199 1.24 12.73 -44.46
C ALA A 199 0.31 12.92 -45.68
N GLY A 200 -1.00 12.67 -45.52
CA GLY A 200 -2.04 12.95 -46.53
C GLY A 200 -2.77 14.25 -46.21
#